data_AF-A0AAU2YF35-F1
#
_entry.id   AF-A0AAU2YF35-F1
#
_cell.length_a   1.000
_cell.length_b   1.000
_cell.length_c   1.000
_cell.angle_alpha   90.00
_cell.angle_beta   90.00
_cell.angle_gamma   90.00
#
_symmetry.space_group_name_H-M   'P 1'
#
loop_
_entity.id
_entity.type
_entity.pdbx_description
1 polymer ?
#
loop_
_entity_poly.entity_id
_entity_poly.type
_entity_poly.pdbx_seq_one_letter_code
_entity_poly.pdbx_strand_id
1 'polypeptide(L)'
;MSTATKQMRALFAHVPTARPHGALVRRAGGAGPLSVPVAGMELCREETAAALFEVYTDEHAVPGITTDTLYTLLGTGVAELGPAGLVESTDVFSGLDSVEFPEVGACRWYAYRLALSFWYEQARSRPMTAGEAAAALALSGYARTPGAGRLDPRSLARQVREGAARVPAAALVQLGRAVSADLARIPDPGDSGKWLYRRLLPDRQRSRHCFDFIRSNVPVPLPLVVRTDDGTYRIGAAPPPGPGNRWARPLCAQW
;
A
#
# COMPACT_ATOMS: atom_id res chain seq x y z
N MET A 1 -27.42 -7.98 17.18
CA MET A 1 -25.97 -7.69 17.30
C MET A 1 -25.29 -8.86 18.00
N SER A 2 -24.31 -9.52 17.36
CA SER A 2 -23.61 -10.70 17.90
C SER A 2 -22.75 -10.34 19.11
N THR A 3 -22.63 -11.27 20.06
CA THR A 3 -21.76 -11.18 21.25
C THR A 3 -20.30 -10.86 20.89
N ALA A 4 -19.83 -11.36 19.74
CA ALA A 4 -18.49 -11.07 19.21
C ALA A 4 -18.32 -9.59 18.83
N THR A 5 -19.34 -8.94 18.29
CA THR A 5 -19.32 -7.51 17.95
C THR A 5 -19.24 -6.64 19.20
N LYS A 6 -19.92 -7.02 20.29
CA LYS A 6 -19.85 -6.31 21.58
C LYS A 6 -18.45 -6.43 22.22
N GLN A 7 -17.86 -7.63 22.20
CA GLN A 7 -16.52 -7.86 22.73
C GLN A 7 -15.43 -7.12 21.92
N MET A 8 -15.54 -7.08 20.59
CA MET A 8 -14.62 -6.28 19.77
C MET A 8 -14.74 -4.78 20.04
N ARG A 9 -15.97 -4.26 20.21
CA ARG A 9 -16.19 -2.85 20.50
C ARG A 9 -15.64 -2.43 21.87
N ALA A 10 -15.76 -3.30 22.88
CA ALA A 10 -15.16 -3.10 24.20
C ALA A 10 -13.62 -3.11 24.14
N LEU A 11 -13.03 -4.00 23.32
CA LEU A 11 -11.57 -4.12 23.18
C LEU A 11 -10.92 -2.89 22.52
N PHE A 12 -11.67 -2.21 21.64
CA PHE A 12 -11.21 -0.99 20.96
C PHE A 12 -11.71 0.31 21.61
N ALA A 13 -12.42 0.25 22.74
CA ALA A 13 -12.93 1.44 23.41
C ALA A 13 -11.81 2.40 23.88
N HIS A 14 -10.60 1.87 24.08
CA HIS A 14 -9.41 2.64 24.49
C HIS A 14 -8.49 2.99 23.31
N VAL A 15 -8.75 2.46 22.11
CA VAL A 15 -8.04 2.90 20.90
C VAL A 15 -8.73 4.17 20.44
N PRO A 16 -8.01 5.29 20.23
CA PRO A 16 -8.63 6.52 19.76
C PRO A 16 -9.41 6.24 18.47
N THR A 17 -10.73 6.18 18.57
CA THR A 17 -11.58 6.19 17.40
C THR A 17 -11.49 7.61 16.88
N ALA A 18 -10.83 7.78 15.73
CA ALA A 18 -10.78 9.06 15.05
C ALA A 18 -12.19 9.65 15.03
N ARG A 19 -12.31 10.95 15.37
CA ARG A 19 -13.57 11.69 15.17
C ARG A 19 -14.03 11.47 13.72
N PRO A 20 -15.33 11.60 13.40
CA PRO A 20 -15.77 11.60 12.01
C PRO A 20 -15.14 12.79 11.27
N HIS A 21 -13.92 12.60 10.79
CA HIS A 21 -13.23 13.49 9.89
C HIS A 21 -13.79 13.24 8.48
N GLY A 22 -13.88 14.31 7.69
CA GLY A 22 -14.50 14.33 6.36
C GLY A 22 -14.08 13.16 5.46
N ALA A 23 -14.87 12.88 4.43
CA ALA A 23 -14.54 11.83 3.47
C ALA A 23 -13.11 12.03 2.92
N LEU A 24 -12.37 10.94 2.71
CA LEU A 24 -11.06 11.03 2.06
C LEU A 24 -11.23 11.65 0.67
N VAL A 25 -10.65 12.83 0.46
CA VAL A 25 -10.70 13.54 -0.82
C VAL A 25 -9.49 13.12 -1.64
N ARG A 26 -9.72 12.66 -2.87
CA ARG A 26 -8.63 12.35 -3.81
C ARG A 26 -8.13 13.66 -4.40
N ARG A 27 -6.80 13.82 -4.46
CA ARG A 27 -6.17 14.95 -5.15
C ARG A 27 -6.55 14.90 -6.63
N ALA A 28 -7.09 16.01 -7.15
CA ALA A 28 -7.59 16.17 -8.51
C ALA A 28 -8.52 15.02 -9.00
N GLY A 29 -9.75 15.00 -8.46
CA GLY A 29 -10.93 14.64 -9.25
C GLY A 29 -11.11 13.17 -9.63
N GLY A 30 -10.65 12.20 -8.84
CA GLY A 30 -11.13 10.80 -8.87
C GLY A 30 -10.92 9.96 -10.15
N ALA A 31 -10.63 10.60 -11.28
CA ALA A 31 -10.54 10.10 -12.64
C ALA A 31 -9.32 10.67 -13.40
N GLY A 32 -8.62 11.67 -12.84
CA GLY A 32 -7.35 12.15 -13.38
C GLY A 32 -6.22 11.11 -13.25
N PRO A 33 -5.18 11.19 -14.08
CA PRO A 33 -4.01 10.34 -13.95
C PRO A 33 -3.33 10.57 -12.59
N LEU A 34 -2.76 9.52 -12.02
CA LEU A 34 -1.95 9.62 -10.80
C LEU A 34 -0.78 10.60 -11.03
N SER A 35 -0.64 11.60 -10.16
CA SER A 35 0.43 12.61 -10.21
C SER A 35 1.25 12.68 -8.92
N VAL A 36 2.40 13.33 -8.98
CA VAL A 36 3.29 13.61 -7.86
C VAL A 36 3.54 15.12 -7.80
N PRO A 37 3.12 15.80 -6.73
CA PRO A 37 3.49 17.20 -6.52
C PRO A 37 4.96 17.27 -6.11
N VAL A 38 5.78 18.10 -6.77
CA VAL A 38 7.17 18.34 -6.40
C VAL A 38 7.63 19.69 -6.95
N ALA A 39 8.37 20.48 -6.15
CA ALA A 39 8.92 21.78 -6.56
C ALA A 39 7.91 22.76 -7.22
N GLY A 40 6.64 22.71 -6.81
CA GLY A 40 5.57 23.54 -7.39
C GLY A 40 4.99 23.03 -8.71
N MET A 41 5.43 21.87 -9.19
CA MET A 41 4.93 21.17 -10.36
C MET A 41 4.06 19.97 -9.95
N GLU A 42 3.17 19.56 -10.84
CA GLU A 42 2.41 18.31 -10.75
C GLU A 42 2.89 17.37 -11.86
N LEU A 43 3.75 16.42 -11.53
CA LEU A 43 4.34 15.51 -12.51
C LEU A 43 3.46 14.29 -12.70
N CYS A 44 3.28 13.84 -13.93
CA CYS A 44 2.70 12.54 -14.22
C CYS A 44 3.68 11.41 -13.86
N ARG A 45 3.20 10.16 -13.93
CA ARG A 45 4.03 8.99 -13.59
C ARG A 45 5.26 8.83 -14.49
N GLU A 46 5.16 9.17 -15.78
CA GLU A 46 6.29 8.98 -16.70
C GLU A 46 7.36 10.05 -16.48
N GLU A 47 6.97 11.33 -16.31
CA GLU A 47 7.89 12.41 -15.92
C GLU A 47 8.58 12.11 -14.59
N THR A 48 7.83 11.60 -13.61
CA THR A 48 8.39 11.19 -12.32
C THR A 48 9.40 10.04 -12.49
N ALA A 49 9.11 9.08 -13.37
CA ALA A 49 10.00 7.94 -13.60
C ALA A 49 11.28 8.36 -14.34
N ALA A 50 11.16 9.24 -15.34
CA ALA A 50 12.29 9.80 -16.06
C ALA A 50 13.18 10.65 -15.14
N ALA A 51 12.59 11.55 -14.34
CA ALA A 51 13.33 12.35 -13.37
C ALA A 51 14.07 11.48 -12.34
N LEU A 52 13.42 10.41 -11.86
CA LEU A 52 14.08 9.43 -11.00
C LEU A 52 15.20 8.72 -11.73
N PHE A 53 15.03 8.32 -12.99
CA PHE A 53 16.04 7.60 -13.77
C PHE A 53 17.34 8.40 -13.93
N GLU A 54 17.26 9.72 -14.13
CA GLU A 54 18.44 10.60 -14.27
C GLU A 54 19.26 10.71 -12.97
N VAL A 55 18.61 10.70 -11.81
CA VAL A 55 19.29 10.76 -10.50
C VAL A 55 19.51 9.39 -9.86
N TYR A 56 18.86 8.35 -10.39
CA TYR A 56 19.02 6.97 -9.96
C TYR A 56 20.30 6.44 -10.59
N THR A 57 21.43 6.89 -10.07
CA THR A 57 22.73 6.32 -10.37
C THR A 57 22.83 4.93 -9.74
N ASP A 58 23.66 4.06 -10.33
CA ASP A 58 23.97 2.68 -9.91
C ASP A 58 24.35 2.51 -8.42
N GLU A 59 24.52 3.62 -7.67
CA GLU A 59 24.87 3.66 -6.25
C GLU A 59 23.69 3.31 -5.31
N HIS A 60 22.45 3.34 -5.77
CA HIS A 60 21.28 2.98 -4.95
C HIS A 60 20.87 1.51 -5.17
N ALA A 61 21.78 0.63 -4.78
CA ALA A 61 21.55 -0.81 -4.75
C ALA A 61 20.27 -1.17 -3.93
N VAL A 62 19.35 -1.89 -4.58
CA VAL A 62 18.59 -3.01 -4.00
C VAL A 62 17.34 -2.63 -3.15
N PRO A 63 16.33 -3.53 -3.01
CA PRO A 63 15.05 -3.24 -2.36
C PRO A 63 15.24 -2.72 -0.93
N GLY A 64 14.74 -1.53 -0.66
CA GLY A 64 14.89 -0.92 0.67
C GLY A 64 14.69 0.59 0.69
N ILE A 65 14.73 1.25 -0.47
CA ILE A 65 14.53 2.69 -0.54
C ILE A 65 13.16 3.11 0.04
N THR A 66 13.19 4.07 0.97
CA THR A 66 11.98 4.60 1.59
C THR A 66 11.27 5.55 0.60
N THR A 67 9.98 5.81 0.80
CA THR A 67 9.26 6.71 -0.14
C THR A 67 9.70 8.15 0.08
N ASP A 68 10.08 8.51 1.30
CA ASP A 68 10.67 9.82 1.60
C ASP A 68 12.03 9.98 0.91
N THR A 69 12.89 8.96 0.92
CA THR A 69 14.14 8.97 0.15
C THR A 69 13.86 9.14 -1.35
N LEU A 70 12.90 8.39 -1.91
CA LEU A 70 12.49 8.54 -3.32
C LEU A 70 12.00 9.95 -3.62
N TYR A 71 11.23 10.55 -2.71
CA TYR A 71 10.71 11.90 -2.89
C TYR A 71 11.81 12.96 -2.83
N THR A 72 12.80 12.80 -1.93
CA THR A 72 13.98 13.66 -1.90
C THR A 72 14.79 13.56 -3.20
N LEU A 73 15.04 12.34 -3.69
CA LEU A 73 15.75 12.13 -4.96
C LEU A 73 14.99 12.77 -6.13
N LEU A 74 13.66 12.58 -6.20
CA LEU A 74 12.83 13.26 -7.19
C LEU A 74 13.01 14.78 -7.12
N GLY A 75 13.02 15.36 -5.92
CA GLY A 75 13.26 16.79 -5.73
C GLY A 75 14.61 17.26 -6.29
N THR A 76 15.67 16.48 -6.07
CA THR A 76 17.00 16.75 -6.66
C THR A 76 16.94 16.69 -8.18
N GLY A 77 16.37 15.63 -8.76
CA GLY A 77 16.30 15.45 -10.21
C GLY A 77 15.49 16.54 -10.90
N VAL A 78 14.36 16.93 -10.32
CA VAL A 78 13.53 18.03 -10.84
C VAL A 78 14.27 19.36 -10.78
N ALA A 79 15.05 19.61 -9.71
CA ALA A 79 15.84 20.83 -9.58
C ALA A 79 17.01 20.89 -10.58
N GLU A 80 17.63 19.74 -10.88
CA GLU A 80 18.75 19.65 -11.83
C GLU A 80 18.29 19.73 -13.29
N LEU A 81 17.23 19.02 -13.66
CA LEU A 81 16.72 19.00 -15.04
C LEU A 81 15.97 20.29 -15.41
N GLY A 82 15.23 20.86 -14.44
CA GLY A 82 14.25 21.91 -14.71
C GLY A 82 13.14 21.47 -15.68
N PRO A 83 12.20 22.36 -16.04
CA PRO A 83 11.06 21.99 -16.87
C PRO A 83 11.44 21.53 -18.29
N ALA A 84 12.44 22.16 -18.92
CA ALA A 84 12.87 21.79 -20.27
C ALA A 84 13.57 20.42 -20.28
N GLY A 85 14.51 20.19 -19.35
CA GLY A 85 15.20 18.91 -19.25
C GLY A 85 14.25 17.76 -18.90
N LEU A 86 13.21 18.01 -18.09
CA LEU A 86 12.19 16.99 -17.80
C LEU A 86 11.45 16.53 -19.06
N VAL A 87 11.11 17.45 -19.98
CA VAL A 87 10.45 17.09 -21.24
C VAL A 87 11.37 16.22 -22.09
N GLU A 88 12.63 16.63 -22.25
CA GLU A 88 13.63 15.88 -23.03
C GLU A 88 13.89 14.49 -22.44
N SER A 89 14.14 14.39 -21.13
CA SER A 89 14.36 13.11 -20.44
C SER A 89 13.13 12.22 -20.49
N THR A 90 11.92 12.77 -20.41
CA THR A 90 10.68 11.97 -20.50
C THR A 90 10.50 11.35 -21.89
N ASP A 91 10.78 12.10 -22.96
CA ASP A 91 10.70 11.61 -24.33
C ASP A 91 11.71 10.47 -24.56
N VAL A 92 12.95 10.63 -24.10
CA VAL A 92 13.98 9.58 -24.17
C VAL A 92 13.59 8.35 -23.35
N PHE A 93 13.22 8.54 -22.08
CA PHE A 93 12.86 7.47 -21.15
C PHE A 93 11.67 6.64 -21.65
N SER A 94 10.68 7.30 -22.27
CA SER A 94 9.50 6.63 -22.82
C SER A 94 9.85 5.62 -23.92
N GLY A 95 10.96 5.83 -24.63
CA GLY A 95 11.47 4.93 -25.67
C GLY A 95 12.21 3.70 -25.14
N LEU A 96 12.54 3.65 -23.83
CA LEU A 96 13.34 2.57 -23.26
C LEU A 96 12.48 1.35 -22.87
N ASP A 97 12.95 0.15 -23.26
CA ASP A 97 12.33 -1.11 -22.88
C ASP A 97 12.81 -1.58 -21.50
N SER A 98 11.86 -1.90 -20.62
CA SER A 98 12.14 -2.47 -19.29
C SER A 98 12.70 -3.90 -19.31
N VAL A 99 12.61 -4.62 -20.43
CA VAL A 99 13.25 -5.92 -20.60
C VAL A 99 14.75 -5.77 -20.82
N GLU A 100 15.15 -4.77 -21.59
CA GLU A 100 16.54 -4.44 -21.86
C GLU A 100 17.19 -3.66 -20.69
N PHE A 101 16.43 -2.73 -20.10
CA PHE A 101 16.86 -1.87 -19.00
C PHE A 101 15.96 -2.06 -17.77
N PRO A 102 16.26 -3.02 -16.87
CA PRO A 102 15.45 -3.30 -15.68
C PRO A 102 15.19 -2.08 -14.77
N GLU A 103 16.10 -1.12 -14.78
CA GLU A 103 16.06 0.16 -14.06
C GLU A 103 14.86 1.01 -14.49
N VAL A 104 14.48 0.96 -15.77
CA VAL A 104 13.28 1.62 -16.30
C VAL A 104 12.04 1.03 -15.63
N GLY A 105 11.99 -0.30 -15.50
CA GLY A 105 10.94 -0.99 -14.77
C GLY A 105 10.88 -0.59 -13.30
N ALA A 106 12.04 -0.47 -12.64
CA ALA A 106 12.14 -0.03 -11.25
C ALA A 106 11.67 1.42 -11.07
N CYS A 107 12.11 2.36 -11.92
CA CYS A 107 11.74 3.77 -11.87
C CYS A 107 10.23 3.96 -12.10
N ARG A 108 9.63 3.22 -13.05
CA ARG A 108 8.16 3.21 -13.23
C ARG A 108 7.42 2.72 -11.99
N TRP A 109 7.97 1.72 -11.29
CA TRP A 109 7.43 1.25 -10.02
C TRP A 109 7.57 2.26 -8.88
N TYR A 110 8.72 2.95 -8.80
CA TYR A 110 8.96 4.00 -7.81
C TYR A 110 8.06 5.23 -8.04
N ALA A 111 7.92 5.66 -9.29
CA ALA A 111 6.99 6.72 -9.67
C ALA A 111 5.54 6.36 -9.30
N TYR A 112 5.11 5.12 -9.61
CA TYR A 112 3.79 4.65 -9.18
C TYR A 112 3.63 4.66 -7.66
N ARG A 113 4.64 4.22 -6.90
CA ARG A 113 4.62 4.26 -5.43
C ARG A 113 4.51 5.69 -4.89
N LEU A 114 5.28 6.63 -5.43
CA LEU A 114 5.20 8.05 -5.06
C LEU A 114 3.81 8.61 -5.35
N ALA A 115 3.28 8.35 -6.54
CA ALA A 115 1.96 8.85 -6.93
C ALA A 115 0.84 8.29 -6.05
N LEU A 116 0.94 7.03 -5.61
CA LEU A 116 0.04 6.50 -4.57
C LEU A 116 0.22 7.23 -3.23
N SER A 117 1.46 7.55 -2.82
CA SER A 117 1.74 8.30 -1.59
C SER A 117 1.00 9.64 -1.55
N PHE A 118 0.82 10.27 -2.70
CA PHE A 118 0.19 11.58 -2.85
C PHE A 118 -1.24 11.56 -3.38
N TRP A 119 -1.89 10.38 -3.42
CA TRP A 119 -3.19 10.23 -4.08
C TRP A 119 -4.36 10.88 -3.32
N TYR A 120 -4.24 11.04 -2.00
CA TYR A 120 -5.23 11.72 -1.18
C TYR A 120 -4.73 13.10 -0.77
N GLU A 121 -5.64 14.05 -0.66
CA GLU A 121 -5.35 15.35 -0.07
C GLU A 121 -5.12 15.18 1.44
N GLN A 122 -4.15 15.92 1.97
CA GLN A 122 -3.84 15.98 3.41
C GLN A 122 -3.60 14.60 4.05
N ALA A 123 -3.06 13.67 3.26
CA ALA A 123 -2.77 12.32 3.70
C ALA A 123 -1.68 11.70 2.84
N ARG A 124 -0.96 10.75 3.45
CA ARG A 124 -0.09 9.81 2.74
C ARG A 124 -0.83 8.50 2.57
N SER A 125 -0.62 7.81 1.45
CA SER A 125 -1.22 6.49 1.27
C SER A 125 -0.28 5.46 0.66
N ARG A 126 -0.54 4.20 0.94
CA ARG A 126 0.29 3.12 0.41
C ARG A 126 -0.52 1.86 0.17
N PRO A 127 -0.03 0.95 -0.68
CA PRO A 127 -0.58 -0.39 -0.79
C PRO A 127 -0.66 -1.06 0.59
N MET A 128 -1.73 -1.83 0.81
CA MET A 128 -1.78 -2.76 1.92
C MET A 128 -0.61 -3.75 1.82
N THR A 129 0.02 -4.04 2.95
CA THR A 129 1.03 -5.09 2.99
C THR A 129 0.36 -6.46 2.84
N ALA A 130 1.15 -7.47 2.47
CA ALA A 130 0.67 -8.85 2.46
C ALA A 130 0.11 -9.27 3.84
N GLY A 131 0.75 -8.85 4.94
CA GLY A 131 0.31 -9.12 6.30
C GLY A 131 -1.03 -8.46 6.63
N GLU A 132 -1.24 -7.20 6.25
CA GLU A 132 -2.51 -6.48 6.48
C GLU A 132 -3.65 -7.10 5.69
N ALA A 133 -3.42 -7.44 4.43
CA ALA A 133 -4.43 -8.06 3.57
C ALA A 133 -4.77 -9.48 4.05
N ALA A 134 -3.77 -10.22 4.54
CA ALA A 134 -3.98 -11.54 5.13
C ALA A 134 -4.76 -11.46 6.46
N ALA A 135 -4.43 -10.50 7.33
CA ALA A 135 -5.17 -10.27 8.56
C ALA A 135 -6.64 -9.91 8.28
N ALA A 136 -6.87 -8.99 7.34
CA ALA A 136 -8.21 -8.65 6.89
C ALA A 136 -8.95 -9.88 6.33
N LEU A 137 -8.33 -10.66 5.45
CA LEU A 137 -8.93 -11.87 4.91
C LEU A 137 -9.27 -12.89 6.01
N ALA A 138 -8.41 -13.08 7.00
CA ALA A 138 -8.67 -13.97 8.13
C ALA A 138 -9.80 -13.45 9.04
N LEU A 139 -9.97 -12.14 9.17
CA LEU A 139 -11.10 -11.54 9.89
C LEU A 139 -12.44 -11.67 9.13
N SER A 140 -12.40 -11.82 7.80
CA SER A 140 -13.58 -11.99 6.95
C SER A 140 -14.31 -13.33 7.15
N GLY A 141 -15.41 -13.53 6.42
CA GLY A 141 -16.13 -14.81 6.33
C GLY A 141 -15.42 -15.89 5.50
N TYR A 142 -14.33 -15.54 4.79
CA TYR A 142 -13.63 -16.46 3.89
C TYR A 142 -13.17 -17.75 4.58
N ALA A 143 -13.45 -18.87 3.89
CA ALA A 143 -13.02 -20.23 4.21
C ALA A 143 -13.25 -20.67 5.67
N ARG A 144 -14.30 -20.16 6.32
CA ARG A 144 -14.73 -20.62 7.66
C ARG A 144 -15.45 -21.96 7.62
N THR A 145 -15.94 -22.36 6.44
CA THR A 145 -16.59 -23.64 6.20
C THR A 145 -15.83 -24.41 5.12
N PRO A 146 -15.74 -25.76 5.22
CA PRO A 146 -15.19 -26.59 4.16
C PRO A 146 -15.90 -26.34 2.83
N GLY A 147 -15.15 -26.31 1.71
CA GLY A 147 -15.72 -26.14 0.37
C GLY A 147 -15.77 -24.71 -0.17
N ALA A 148 -15.11 -23.74 0.47
CA ALA A 148 -14.89 -22.43 -0.15
C ALA A 148 -14.08 -22.61 -1.44
N GLY A 149 -14.75 -22.48 -2.59
CA GLY A 149 -14.12 -22.57 -3.91
C GLY A 149 -13.06 -21.48 -4.12
N ARG A 150 -12.34 -21.60 -5.23
CA ARG A 150 -11.33 -20.61 -5.64
C ARG A 150 -12.00 -19.24 -5.81
N LEU A 151 -11.56 -18.24 -5.05
CA LEU A 151 -12.05 -16.88 -5.21
C LEU A 151 -11.48 -16.23 -6.47
N ASP A 152 -12.35 -15.58 -7.24
CA ASP A 152 -11.91 -14.61 -8.24
C ASP A 152 -11.31 -13.36 -7.57
N PRO A 153 -10.49 -12.56 -8.28
CA PRO A 153 -9.84 -11.40 -7.70
C PRO A 153 -10.78 -10.36 -7.07
N ARG A 154 -11.98 -10.16 -7.64
CA ARG A 154 -12.95 -9.18 -7.12
C ARG A 154 -13.61 -9.70 -5.85
N SER A 155 -13.97 -10.97 -5.80
CA SER A 155 -14.48 -11.59 -4.58
C SER A 155 -13.45 -11.58 -3.46
N LEU A 156 -12.18 -11.84 -3.76
CA LEU A 156 -11.09 -11.71 -2.80
C LEU A 156 -10.95 -10.26 -2.29
N ALA A 157 -10.92 -9.27 -3.19
CA ALA A 157 -10.86 -7.86 -2.79
C ALA A 157 -12.05 -7.46 -1.89
N ARG A 158 -13.26 -7.98 -2.17
CA ARG A 158 -14.44 -7.76 -1.33
C ARG A 158 -14.29 -8.39 0.06
N GLN A 159 -13.80 -9.62 0.16
CA GLN A 159 -13.55 -10.29 1.45
C GLN A 159 -12.51 -9.54 2.28
N VAL A 160 -11.43 -9.06 1.66
CA VAL A 160 -10.44 -8.21 2.32
C VAL A 160 -11.10 -6.93 2.85
N ARG A 161 -11.91 -6.23 2.04
CA ARG A 161 -12.61 -5.02 2.50
C ARG A 161 -13.57 -5.30 3.67
N GLU A 162 -14.32 -6.41 3.59
CA GLU A 162 -15.22 -6.83 4.66
C GLU A 162 -14.47 -7.05 5.97
N GLY A 163 -13.36 -7.80 5.91
CA GLY A 163 -12.55 -8.06 7.09
C GLY A 163 -11.83 -6.84 7.64
N ALA A 164 -11.32 -5.96 6.75
CA ALA A 164 -10.71 -4.69 7.14
C ALA A 164 -11.72 -3.78 7.86
N ALA A 165 -12.99 -3.80 7.48
CA ALA A 165 -14.05 -3.03 8.14
C ALA A 165 -14.44 -3.54 9.53
N ARG A 166 -13.98 -4.73 9.95
CA ARG A 166 -14.30 -5.30 11.28
C ARG A 166 -13.46 -4.72 12.40
N VAL A 167 -12.35 -4.05 12.10
CA VAL A 167 -11.42 -3.50 13.08
C VAL A 167 -11.06 -2.05 12.72
N PRO A 168 -10.65 -1.21 13.69
CA PRO A 168 -10.07 0.09 13.37
C PRO A 168 -8.86 -0.07 12.44
N ALA A 169 -8.66 0.85 11.49
CA ALA A 169 -7.56 0.75 10.53
C ALA A 169 -6.17 0.72 11.22
N ALA A 170 -5.99 1.45 12.31
CA ALA A 170 -4.77 1.39 13.12
C ALA A 170 -4.51 -0.01 13.68
N ALA A 171 -5.55 -0.70 14.15
CA ALA A 171 -5.48 -2.07 14.62
C ALA A 171 -5.16 -3.05 13.47
N LEU A 172 -5.70 -2.81 12.27
CA LEU A 172 -5.35 -3.60 11.09
C LEU A 172 -3.87 -3.46 10.72
N VAL A 173 -3.31 -2.26 10.79
CA VAL A 173 -1.87 -2.01 10.54
C VAL A 173 -1.01 -2.78 11.55
N GLN A 174 -1.36 -2.73 12.83
CA GLN A 174 -0.68 -3.49 13.90
C GLN A 174 -0.78 -5.00 13.70
N LEU A 175 -1.98 -5.51 13.40
CA LEU A 175 -2.19 -6.91 13.05
C LEU A 175 -1.34 -7.34 11.86
N GLY A 176 -1.30 -6.52 10.81
CA GLY A 176 -0.53 -6.81 9.61
C GLY A 176 0.97 -6.90 9.87
N ARG A 177 1.53 -6.04 10.73
CA ARG A 177 2.92 -6.14 11.20
C ARG A 177 3.17 -7.45 11.93
N ALA A 178 2.31 -7.79 12.89
CA ALA A 178 2.42 -9.04 13.65
C ALA A 178 2.31 -10.29 12.75
N VAL A 179 1.42 -10.27 11.76
CA VAL A 179 1.28 -11.35 10.76
C VAL A 179 2.54 -11.46 9.89
N SER A 180 3.06 -10.35 9.39
CA SER A 180 4.32 -10.33 8.62
C SER A 180 5.51 -10.83 9.45
N ALA A 181 5.58 -10.46 10.73
CA ALA A 181 6.61 -10.96 11.65
C ALA A 181 6.51 -12.47 11.87
N ASP A 182 5.31 -12.98 12.12
CA ASP A 182 5.11 -14.41 12.38
C ASP A 182 5.30 -15.28 11.13
N LEU A 183 4.78 -14.84 9.98
CA LEU A 183 4.65 -15.69 8.79
C LEU A 183 5.70 -15.42 7.70
N ALA A 184 6.22 -14.19 7.62
CA ALA A 184 7.27 -13.80 6.68
C ALA A 184 8.61 -13.53 7.35
N ARG A 185 8.71 -13.69 8.69
CA ARG A 185 9.94 -13.48 9.49
C ARG A 185 10.53 -12.08 9.33
N ILE A 186 9.67 -11.07 9.14
CA ILE A 186 10.07 -9.67 9.05
C ILE A 186 10.16 -9.10 10.46
N PRO A 187 11.27 -8.48 10.87
CA PRO A 187 11.36 -7.89 12.21
C PRO A 187 10.21 -6.90 12.48
N ASP A 188 9.55 -7.04 13.64
CA ASP A 188 8.63 -6.04 14.19
C ASP A 188 9.33 -5.36 15.36
N PRO A 189 10.02 -4.22 15.15
CA PRO A 189 10.85 -3.58 16.16
C PRO A 189 10.07 -3.08 17.39
N GLY A 190 8.74 -3.17 17.40
CA GLY A 190 7.91 -2.76 18.55
C GLY A 190 7.07 -3.86 19.17
N ASP A 191 7.18 -5.13 18.73
CA ASP A 191 6.26 -6.22 19.09
C ASP A 191 4.78 -5.78 18.97
N SER A 192 4.54 -4.86 18.01
CA SER A 192 3.47 -3.88 17.98
C SER A 192 2.20 -4.46 17.38
N GLY A 193 1.66 -5.46 18.06
CA GLY A 193 0.44 -6.16 17.63
C GLY A 193 0.40 -7.64 17.99
N LYS A 194 1.44 -8.20 18.62
CA LYS A 194 1.50 -9.63 18.94
C LYS A 194 0.36 -10.10 19.85
N TRP A 195 0.02 -9.31 20.86
CA TRP A 195 -1.12 -9.60 21.75
C TRP A 195 -2.45 -9.53 20.97
N LEU A 196 -2.59 -8.52 20.10
CA LEU A 196 -3.78 -8.29 19.28
C LEU A 196 -3.97 -9.42 18.26
N TYR A 197 -2.87 -9.86 17.63
CA TYR A 197 -2.81 -10.99 16.72
C TYR A 197 -3.26 -12.28 17.42
N ARG A 198 -2.70 -12.60 18.59
CA ARG A 198 -3.13 -13.77 19.39
C ARG A 198 -4.60 -13.70 19.79
N ARG A 199 -5.12 -12.50 20.06
CA ARG A 199 -6.51 -12.30 20.51
C ARG A 199 -7.53 -12.37 19.36
N LEU A 200 -7.23 -11.77 18.23
CA LEU A 200 -8.17 -11.62 17.10
C LEU A 200 -8.00 -12.69 16.02
N LEU A 201 -6.80 -13.26 15.90
CA LEU A 201 -6.45 -14.32 14.97
C LEU A 201 -5.83 -15.51 15.71
N PRO A 202 -6.57 -16.16 16.64
CA PRO A 202 -6.05 -17.26 17.44
C PRO A 202 -5.71 -18.51 16.60
N ASP A 203 -6.35 -18.66 15.44
CA ASP A 203 -6.08 -19.75 14.51
C ASP A 203 -4.90 -19.40 13.59
N ARG A 204 -3.72 -19.91 13.95
CA ARG A 204 -2.49 -19.74 13.18
C ARG A 204 -2.55 -20.39 11.81
N GLN A 205 -3.21 -21.55 11.67
CA GLN A 205 -3.31 -22.26 10.39
C GLN A 205 -4.14 -21.46 9.39
N ARG A 206 -5.27 -20.91 9.85
CA ARG A 206 -6.08 -20.00 9.04
C ARG A 206 -5.32 -18.75 8.64
N SER A 207 -4.56 -18.18 9.57
CA SER A 207 -3.73 -17.00 9.30
C SER A 207 -2.67 -17.30 8.24
N ARG A 208 -2.01 -18.47 8.33
CA ARG A 208 -1.05 -18.96 7.34
C ARG A 208 -1.69 -19.15 5.97
N HIS A 209 -2.82 -19.85 5.91
CA HIS A 209 -3.55 -20.07 4.66
C HIS A 209 -3.94 -18.74 3.98
N CYS A 210 -4.48 -17.79 4.73
CA CYS A 210 -4.83 -16.48 4.20
C CYS A 210 -3.59 -15.72 3.69
N PHE A 211 -2.48 -15.80 4.40
CA PHE A 211 -1.22 -15.17 4.01
C PHE A 211 -0.67 -15.75 2.71
N ASP A 212 -0.57 -17.08 2.62
CA ASP A 212 -0.10 -17.76 1.41
C ASP A 212 -1.02 -17.48 0.21
N PHE A 213 -2.33 -17.38 0.44
CA PHE A 213 -3.30 -17.01 -0.61
C PHE A 213 -3.09 -15.58 -1.12
N ILE A 214 -2.90 -14.59 -0.23
CA ILE A 214 -2.59 -13.20 -0.59
C ILE A 214 -1.25 -13.08 -1.33
N ARG A 215 -0.28 -13.91 -0.96
CA ARG A 215 1.05 -13.96 -1.57
C ARG A 215 1.08 -14.61 -2.95
N SER A 216 0.02 -15.31 -3.35
CA SER A 216 -0.09 -15.87 -4.69
C SER A 216 -0.04 -14.79 -5.77
N ASN A 217 0.23 -15.21 -7.02
CA ASN A 217 0.34 -14.32 -8.18
C ASN A 217 -1.00 -13.76 -8.68
N VAL A 218 -2.09 -13.91 -7.92
CA VAL A 218 -3.40 -13.38 -8.31
C VAL A 218 -3.34 -11.84 -8.29
N PRO A 219 -3.73 -11.14 -9.37
CA PRO A 219 -3.76 -9.68 -9.39
C PRO A 219 -5.01 -9.19 -8.65
N VAL A 220 -4.86 -8.72 -7.41
CA VAL A 220 -5.98 -8.33 -6.55
C VAL A 220 -5.97 -6.82 -6.31
N PRO A 221 -7.06 -6.09 -6.62
CA PRO A 221 -7.18 -4.66 -6.34
C PRO A 221 -7.50 -4.43 -4.86
N LEU A 222 -6.47 -4.49 -4.02
CA LEU A 222 -6.57 -4.25 -2.58
C LEU A 222 -6.72 -2.74 -2.30
N PRO A 223 -7.50 -2.35 -1.27
CA PRO A 223 -7.56 -0.95 -0.87
C PRO A 223 -6.22 -0.45 -0.35
N LEU A 224 -6.02 0.87 -0.34
CA LEU A 224 -4.85 1.48 0.27
C LEU A 224 -5.02 1.66 1.78
N VAL A 225 -3.90 1.67 2.48
CA VAL A 225 -3.84 2.21 3.85
C VAL A 225 -3.48 3.68 3.73
N VAL A 226 -4.28 4.52 4.36
CA VAL A 226 -4.12 5.98 4.36
C VAL A 226 -3.75 6.42 5.76
N ARG A 227 -2.71 7.25 5.87
CA ARG A 227 -2.33 7.96 7.09
C ARG A 227 -2.56 9.44 6.84
N THR A 228 -3.57 10.02 7.49
CA THR A 228 -3.87 11.45 7.41
C THR A 228 -2.83 12.26 8.19
N ASP A 229 -2.77 13.56 7.92
CA ASP A 229 -1.77 14.45 8.53
C ASP A 229 -1.92 14.57 10.06
N ASP A 230 -3.11 14.29 10.60
CA ASP A 230 -3.38 14.17 12.04
C ASP A 230 -2.86 12.86 12.67
N GLY A 231 -2.21 12.01 11.88
CA GLY A 231 -1.64 10.72 12.31
C GLY A 231 -2.64 9.57 12.39
N THR A 232 -3.91 9.78 12.01
CA THR A 232 -4.91 8.70 12.04
C THR A 232 -4.83 7.80 10.81
N TYR A 233 -5.23 6.53 10.97
CA TYR A 233 -5.26 5.55 9.88
C TYR A 233 -6.67 5.36 9.34
N ARG A 234 -6.79 5.21 8.02
CA ARG A 234 -8.02 4.91 7.29
C ARG A 234 -7.78 3.89 6.18
N ILE A 235 -8.84 3.23 5.74
CA ILE A 235 -8.82 2.38 4.55
C ILE A 235 -9.37 3.19 3.37
N GLY A 236 -8.54 3.36 2.35
CA GLY A 236 -8.87 4.07 1.13
C GLY A 236 -9.52 3.19 0.06
N ALA A 237 -9.65 3.75 -1.13
CA ALA A 237 -10.00 3.02 -2.33
C ALA A 237 -8.87 2.10 -2.81
N ALA A 238 -9.23 1.13 -3.67
CA ALA A 238 -8.24 0.36 -4.41
C ALA A 238 -7.64 1.21 -5.53
N PRO A 239 -6.31 1.20 -5.72
CA PRO A 239 -5.66 1.99 -6.75
C PRO A 239 -5.91 1.43 -8.15
N PRO A 240 -5.77 2.26 -9.19
CA PRO A 240 -5.59 1.74 -10.55
C PRO A 240 -4.37 0.81 -10.58
N PRO A 241 -4.28 -0.13 -11.52
CA PRO A 241 -3.11 -0.99 -11.61
C PRO A 241 -1.82 -0.19 -11.89
N GLY A 242 -0.71 -0.67 -11.31
CA GLY A 242 0.63 -0.17 -11.59
C GLY A 242 1.23 -0.77 -12.87
N PRO A 243 2.55 -0.60 -13.09
CA PRO A 243 3.26 -1.17 -14.23
C PRO A 243 2.98 -2.66 -14.42
N GLY A 244 2.79 -3.09 -15.68
CA GLY A 244 2.49 -4.48 -16.02
C GLY A 244 1.12 -4.99 -15.55
N ASN A 245 0.17 -4.09 -15.29
CA ASN A 245 -1.18 -4.39 -14.79
C ASN A 245 -1.19 -5.11 -13.43
N ARG A 246 -0.29 -4.71 -12.52
CA ARG A 246 -0.09 -5.35 -11.21
C ARG A 246 -0.44 -4.41 -10.06
N TRP A 247 -0.88 -5.01 -8.95
CA TRP A 247 -1.05 -4.31 -7.67
C TRP A 247 0.06 -4.73 -6.71
N ALA A 248 0.73 -3.74 -6.14
CA ALA A 248 1.75 -3.98 -5.14
C ALA A 248 1.15 -4.61 -3.88
N ARG A 249 1.83 -5.63 -3.34
CA ARG A 249 1.52 -6.27 -2.06
C ARG A 249 2.82 -6.42 -1.27
N PRO A 250 3.43 -5.29 -0.85
CA PRO A 250 4.74 -5.32 -0.25
C PRO A 250 4.68 -6.10 1.07
N LEU A 251 5.80 -6.67 1.43
CA LEU A 251 5.98 -7.37 2.69
C LEU A 251 6.07 -6.41 3.88
N CYS A 252 6.67 -5.24 3.64
CA CYS A 252 6.85 -4.15 4.59
C CYS A 252 6.00 -2.93 4.20
N ALA A 253 5.58 -2.15 5.19
CA ALA A 253 4.94 -0.87 4.93
C ALA A 253 5.94 0.10 4.31
N GLN A 254 5.53 0.77 3.24
CA GLN A 254 6.32 1.73 2.49
C GLN A 254 5.55 3.05 2.46
N TRP A 255 5.83 3.92 3.44
CA TRP A 255 5.27 5.28 3.57
C TRP A 255 6.12 6.29 2.84
#